data_AF-A0A6L9M174-F1
#
_entry.id   AF-A0A6L9M174-F1
#
_cell.length_a   1.000
_cell.length_b   1.000
_cell.length_c   1.000
_cell.angle_alpha   90.00
_cell.angle_beta   90.00
_cell.angle_gamma   90.00
#
_symmetry.space_group_name_H-M   'P 1'
#
loop_
_entity.id
_entity.type
_entity.pdbx_description
1 polymer ?
#
loop_
_entity_poly.entity_id
_entity_poly.type
_entity_poly.pdbx_seq_one_letter_code
_entity_poly.pdbx_strand_id
1 'polypeptide(L)'
;MKRIDNATATENNRFTEGNPAQGIPATVVDAKWLNSVQDEIMKVIEAAGLEPSGAELTQLYDAIVSMIPTDLTPPDAATAVKGILKLATPCEIQSGTNDTKAVTPKGLLSIFSTPHAWTAQQYLPEESITIKDGLIVWDLDKVQTATVTLTEDVTLASPLNMKAGGLYTFRVKQDTTGGRTLFFDAAYKGNIPILPTGENAEIIYRWYCTGSAMICLTKPEWSSSLGSTGWTRTPNGLILQWGVGTIDLSNQAYKTIPVVFPIAFPTALISFFAIAIEPGTIIVQGGLFSASSSGCEIKFSDVDVNPKNFTCTFRWFAIGY
;
A
#
# COMPACT_ATOMS: atom_id res chain seq x y z
N MET A 1 -58.93 34.84 -9.83
CA MET A 1 -60.38 35.15 -9.88
C MET A 1 -61.09 34.69 -8.61
N LYS A 2 -62.10 35.43 -8.12
CA LYS A 2 -62.99 35.01 -7.02
C LYS A 2 -64.36 34.56 -7.55
N ARG A 3 -65.10 33.77 -6.76
CA ARG A 3 -66.48 33.39 -7.06
C ARG A 3 -67.45 34.57 -6.98
N ILE A 4 -68.62 34.47 -7.62
CA ILE A 4 -69.62 35.55 -7.66
C ILE A 4 -70.20 35.82 -6.27
N ASP A 5 -70.20 37.07 -5.84
CA ASP A 5 -70.49 37.46 -4.44
C ASP A 5 -71.50 38.60 -4.32
N ASN A 6 -72.33 38.80 -5.35
CA ASN A 6 -73.43 39.76 -5.26
C ASN A 6 -74.63 39.19 -4.49
N ALA A 7 -75.59 40.07 -4.15
CA ALA A 7 -76.74 39.74 -3.30
C ALA A 7 -77.67 38.65 -3.85
N THR A 8 -77.52 38.26 -5.11
CA THR A 8 -78.32 37.22 -5.78
C THR A 8 -77.57 35.90 -5.95
N ALA A 9 -76.33 35.82 -5.46
CA ALA A 9 -75.56 34.58 -5.40
C ALA A 9 -76.05 33.69 -4.25
N THR A 10 -75.85 32.38 -4.38
CA THR A 10 -76.05 31.45 -3.26
C THR A 10 -75.07 31.72 -2.13
N GLU A 11 -75.35 31.21 -0.92
CA GLU A 11 -74.48 31.33 0.27
C GLU A 11 -73.04 30.83 0.01
N ASN A 12 -72.85 29.93 -0.96
CA ASN A 12 -71.55 29.39 -1.38
C ASN A 12 -70.92 30.12 -2.57
N ASN A 13 -71.40 31.32 -2.91
CA ASN A 13 -70.93 32.16 -4.02
C ASN A 13 -71.04 31.45 -5.39
N ARG A 14 -72.13 30.71 -5.61
CA ARG A 14 -72.44 30.06 -6.90
C ARG A 14 -73.67 30.68 -7.55
N PHE A 15 -73.72 30.59 -8.88
CA PHE A 15 -74.89 30.92 -9.68
C PHE A 15 -76.09 30.02 -9.33
N THR A 16 -77.28 30.60 -9.33
CA THR A 16 -78.57 29.91 -9.22
C THR A 16 -79.53 30.45 -10.27
N GLU A 17 -80.37 29.59 -10.84
CA GLU A 17 -81.47 29.98 -11.74
C GLU A 17 -82.62 30.69 -10.99
N GLY A 18 -82.52 30.79 -9.66
CA GLY A 18 -83.58 31.29 -8.81
C GLY A 18 -84.76 30.32 -8.73
N ASN A 19 -85.88 30.78 -8.17
CA ASN A 19 -87.15 30.08 -8.19
C ASN A 19 -88.30 31.11 -8.25
N PRO A 20 -88.91 31.32 -9.45
CA PRO A 20 -90.01 32.26 -9.62
C PRO A 20 -91.21 31.97 -8.71
N ALA A 21 -91.49 30.69 -8.40
CA ALA A 21 -92.61 30.29 -7.55
C ALA A 21 -92.37 30.62 -6.06
N GLN A 22 -91.12 30.81 -5.65
CA GLN A 22 -90.73 31.17 -4.28
C GLN A 22 -90.24 32.62 -4.16
N GLY A 23 -90.33 33.41 -5.24
CA GLY A 23 -89.84 34.80 -5.27
C GLY A 23 -88.33 34.94 -5.14
N ILE A 24 -87.56 33.87 -5.40
CA ILE A 24 -86.10 33.89 -5.33
C ILE A 24 -85.57 34.32 -6.70
N PRO A 25 -84.89 35.48 -6.81
CA PRO A 25 -84.31 35.92 -8.08
C PRO A 25 -83.15 35.00 -8.52
N ALA A 26 -82.97 34.87 -9.84
CA ALA A 26 -81.76 34.26 -10.40
C ALA A 26 -80.54 35.12 -10.09
N THR A 27 -79.35 34.50 -10.12
CA THR A 27 -78.10 35.25 -9.94
C THR A 27 -77.88 36.20 -11.10
N VAL A 28 -77.81 37.49 -10.81
CA VAL A 28 -77.41 38.52 -11.77
C VAL A 28 -75.91 38.37 -12.02
N VAL A 29 -75.46 38.35 -13.27
CA VAL A 29 -74.02 38.34 -13.57
C VAL A 29 -73.49 39.76 -13.50
N ASP A 30 -72.46 40.01 -12.69
CA ASP A 30 -71.85 41.34 -12.57
C ASP A 30 -70.63 41.51 -13.50
N ALA A 31 -70.37 42.77 -13.87
CA ALA A 31 -69.27 43.13 -14.76
C ALA A 31 -67.89 42.81 -14.14
N LYS A 32 -67.78 42.88 -12.81
CA LYS A 32 -66.54 42.59 -12.09
C LYS A 32 -66.13 41.12 -12.27
N TRP A 33 -67.08 40.21 -12.19
CA TRP A 33 -66.87 38.79 -12.40
C TRP A 33 -66.49 38.50 -13.85
N LEU A 34 -67.21 39.07 -14.82
CA LEU A 34 -66.89 38.91 -16.25
C LEU A 34 -65.50 39.45 -16.63
N ASN A 35 -65.16 40.66 -16.16
CA ASN A 35 -63.83 41.23 -16.38
C ASN A 35 -62.74 40.39 -15.69
N SER A 36 -63.03 39.80 -14.52
CA SER A 36 -62.08 38.90 -13.87
C SER A 36 -61.84 37.62 -14.66
N VAL A 37 -62.87 37.05 -15.31
CA VAL A 37 -62.67 35.91 -16.24
C VAL A 37 -61.79 36.34 -17.40
N GLN A 38 -62.12 37.48 -18.00
CA GLN A 38 -61.38 38.02 -19.14
C GLN A 38 -59.91 38.25 -18.78
N ASP A 39 -59.62 38.92 -17.68
CA ASP A 39 -58.25 39.23 -17.26
C ASP A 39 -57.43 37.97 -16.93
N GLU A 40 -58.03 36.91 -16.36
CA GLU A 40 -57.31 35.63 -16.14
C GLU A 40 -56.96 34.95 -17.47
N ILE A 41 -57.89 34.95 -18.44
CA ILE A 41 -57.63 34.39 -19.77
C ILE A 41 -56.56 35.21 -20.49
N MET A 42 -56.65 36.55 -20.41
CA MET A 42 -55.68 37.47 -21.00
C MET A 42 -54.28 37.27 -20.42
N LYS A 43 -54.15 37.10 -19.10
CA LYS A 43 -52.86 36.79 -18.46
C LYS A 43 -52.21 35.52 -18.98
N VAL A 44 -52.99 34.49 -19.29
CA VAL A 44 -52.47 33.24 -19.89
C VAL A 44 -51.93 33.51 -21.30
N ILE A 45 -52.66 34.29 -22.10
CA ILE A 45 -52.25 34.67 -23.47
C ILE A 45 -50.97 35.52 -23.44
N GLU A 46 -50.94 36.54 -22.58
CA GLU A 46 -49.79 37.43 -22.41
C GLU A 46 -48.55 36.68 -21.90
N ALA A 47 -48.72 35.78 -20.93
CA ALA A 47 -47.61 34.99 -20.39
C ALA A 47 -47.05 33.97 -21.39
N ALA A 48 -47.82 33.59 -22.42
CA ALA A 48 -47.33 32.80 -23.55
C ALA A 48 -46.60 33.66 -24.60
N GLY A 49 -46.53 34.98 -24.41
CA GLY A 49 -45.92 35.92 -25.35
C GLY A 49 -46.78 36.21 -26.59
N LEU A 50 -48.08 35.92 -26.54
CA LEU A 50 -49.02 36.22 -27.62
C LEU A 50 -49.69 37.58 -27.40
N GLU A 51 -49.87 38.34 -28.48
CA GLU A 51 -50.56 39.64 -28.45
C GLU A 51 -52.09 39.44 -28.54
N PRO A 52 -52.89 39.89 -27.56
CA PRO A 52 -54.34 39.76 -27.58
C PRO A 52 -55.01 40.41 -28.80
N SER A 53 -55.95 39.70 -29.44
CA SER A 53 -56.62 40.11 -30.67
C SER A 53 -58.11 39.77 -30.62
N GLY A 54 -58.97 40.77 -30.80
CA GLY A 54 -60.42 40.55 -30.89
C GLY A 54 -60.87 39.82 -32.15
N ALA A 55 -59.97 39.56 -33.11
CA ALA A 55 -60.26 38.82 -34.34
C ALA A 55 -59.96 37.32 -34.24
N GLU A 56 -59.12 36.91 -33.28
CA GLU A 56 -58.64 35.52 -33.15
C GLU A 56 -59.28 34.84 -31.95
N LEU A 57 -60.06 33.79 -32.19
CA LEU A 57 -60.78 33.06 -31.12
C LEU A 57 -60.02 31.82 -30.61
N THR A 58 -58.77 31.62 -31.04
CA THR A 58 -57.93 30.47 -30.64
C THR A 58 -56.80 30.84 -29.67
N GLN A 59 -56.65 32.10 -29.30
CA GLN A 59 -55.47 32.56 -28.56
C GLN A 59 -55.23 31.85 -27.23
N LEU A 60 -56.30 31.50 -26.49
CA LEU A 60 -56.18 30.71 -25.27
C LEU A 60 -55.68 29.29 -25.56
N TYR A 61 -56.14 28.67 -26.64
CA TYR A 61 -55.67 27.36 -27.08
C TYR A 61 -54.19 27.41 -27.46
N ASP A 62 -53.81 28.41 -28.28
CA ASP A 62 -52.42 28.59 -28.72
C ASP A 62 -51.48 28.88 -27.54
N ALA A 63 -51.93 29.67 -26.56
CA ALA A 63 -51.20 29.94 -25.33
C ALA A 63 -50.96 28.67 -24.50
N ILE A 64 -51.99 27.85 -24.31
CA ILE A 64 -51.88 26.58 -23.57
C ILE A 64 -50.91 25.62 -24.28
N VAL A 65 -51.03 25.49 -25.61
CA VAL A 65 -50.15 24.63 -26.40
C VAL A 65 -48.71 25.12 -26.35
N SER A 66 -48.47 26.44 -26.35
CA SER A 66 -47.13 27.02 -26.24
C SER A 66 -46.50 26.84 -24.86
N MET A 67 -47.29 26.97 -23.79
CA MET A 67 -46.81 26.85 -22.41
C MET A 67 -46.53 25.41 -21.97
N ILE A 68 -47.20 24.43 -22.57
CA ILE A 68 -46.93 23.02 -22.31
C ILE A 68 -45.73 22.61 -23.17
N PRO A 69 -44.61 22.16 -22.56
CA PRO A 69 -43.50 21.63 -23.34
C PRO A 69 -44.00 20.52 -24.26
N THR A 70 -43.68 20.60 -25.56
CA THR A 70 -44.07 19.61 -26.57
C THR A 70 -43.53 18.20 -26.25
N ASP A 71 -42.52 18.13 -25.40
CA ASP A 71 -41.96 16.89 -24.89
C ASP A 71 -42.16 16.81 -23.38
N LEU A 72 -43.16 16.02 -22.96
CA LEU A 72 -43.38 15.69 -21.55
C LEU A 72 -42.39 14.62 -21.07
N THR A 73 -41.53 14.11 -21.94
CA THR A 73 -40.44 13.23 -21.55
C THR A 73 -39.21 14.07 -21.18
N PRO A 74 -38.72 13.98 -19.92
CA PRO A 74 -37.46 14.60 -19.57
C PRO A 74 -36.37 14.06 -20.50
N PRO A 75 -35.48 14.92 -21.03
CA PRO A 75 -34.39 14.46 -21.87
C PRO A 75 -33.47 13.53 -21.08
N ASP A 76 -32.65 12.75 -21.77
CA ASP A 76 -31.54 12.04 -21.14
C ASP A 76 -30.57 13.06 -20.52
N ALA A 77 -29.97 12.70 -19.38
CA ALA A 77 -29.00 13.59 -18.76
C ALA A 77 -27.75 13.70 -19.64
N ALA A 78 -27.33 14.93 -19.89
CA ALA A 78 -26.09 15.25 -20.58
C ALA A 78 -25.25 16.20 -19.72
N THR A 79 -23.98 16.39 -20.07
CA THR A 79 -23.09 17.33 -19.35
C THR A 79 -23.61 18.77 -19.34
N ALA A 80 -24.45 19.15 -20.31
CA ALA A 80 -25.06 20.47 -20.42
C ALA A 80 -26.55 20.52 -20.08
N VAL A 81 -27.23 19.37 -19.95
CA VAL A 81 -28.70 19.29 -19.83
C VAL A 81 -29.08 18.36 -18.69
N LYS A 82 -29.88 18.86 -17.74
CA LYS A 82 -30.46 18.01 -16.69
C LYS A 82 -31.44 17.03 -17.31
N GLY A 83 -31.36 15.77 -16.91
CA GLY A 83 -32.19 14.71 -17.46
C GLY A 83 -32.24 13.47 -16.59
N ILE A 84 -32.85 12.40 -17.09
CA ILE A 84 -32.92 11.10 -16.41
C ILE A 84 -31.75 10.19 -16.82
N LEU A 85 -31.32 9.32 -15.91
CA LEU A 85 -30.30 8.29 -16.17
C LEU A 85 -30.78 6.93 -15.67
N LYS A 86 -30.40 5.87 -16.37
CA LYS A 86 -30.59 4.50 -15.90
C LYS A 86 -29.44 4.09 -14.96
N LEU A 87 -29.73 3.21 -14.00
CA LEU A 87 -28.69 2.63 -13.14
C LEU A 87 -27.92 1.54 -13.88
N ALA A 88 -26.59 1.58 -13.77
CA ALA A 88 -25.71 0.54 -14.29
C ALA A 88 -25.77 -0.73 -13.45
N THR A 89 -25.70 -1.88 -14.12
CA THR A 89 -25.50 -3.18 -13.46
C THR A 89 -24.02 -3.38 -13.07
N PRO A 90 -23.68 -4.29 -12.13
CA PRO A 90 -22.28 -4.56 -11.78
C PRO A 90 -21.39 -4.92 -12.97
N CYS A 91 -21.90 -5.71 -13.92
CA CYS A 91 -21.13 -6.08 -15.13
C CYS A 91 -20.80 -4.86 -16.01
N GLU A 92 -21.75 -3.93 -16.16
CA GLU A 92 -21.55 -2.69 -16.95
C GLU A 92 -20.59 -1.73 -16.26
N ILE A 93 -20.62 -1.69 -14.93
CA ILE A 93 -19.69 -0.90 -14.13
C ILE A 93 -18.26 -1.44 -14.28
N GLN A 94 -18.09 -2.77 -14.26
CA GLN A 94 -16.79 -3.41 -14.44
C GLN A 94 -16.25 -3.25 -15.87
N SER A 95 -17.10 -3.27 -16.90
CA SER A 95 -16.65 -3.03 -18.27
C SER A 95 -16.27 -1.57 -18.51
N GLY A 96 -16.88 -0.63 -17.78
CA GLY A 96 -16.55 0.80 -17.86
C GLY A 96 -16.78 1.43 -19.24
N THR A 97 -17.58 0.78 -20.09
CA THR A 97 -17.81 1.18 -21.50
C THR A 97 -19.07 2.01 -21.70
N ASN A 98 -19.93 2.13 -20.68
CA ASN A 98 -21.20 2.84 -20.74
C ASN A 98 -21.09 4.20 -20.06
N ASP A 99 -21.29 5.27 -20.82
CA ASP A 99 -21.25 6.67 -20.39
C ASP A 99 -22.65 7.29 -20.17
N THR A 100 -23.72 6.52 -20.40
CA THR A 100 -25.13 6.95 -20.30
C THR A 100 -25.85 6.43 -19.05
N LYS A 101 -25.11 5.83 -18.11
CA LYS A 101 -25.68 5.22 -16.88
C LYS A 101 -24.99 5.70 -15.61
N ALA A 102 -25.79 5.82 -14.54
CA ALA A 102 -25.30 6.20 -13.22
C ALA A 102 -24.82 4.99 -12.40
N VAL A 103 -23.78 5.20 -11.59
CA VAL A 103 -23.23 4.22 -10.64
C VAL A 103 -23.89 4.39 -9.27
N THR A 104 -24.18 3.27 -8.60
CA THR A 104 -24.66 3.27 -7.19
C THR A 104 -23.52 2.94 -6.22
N PRO A 105 -23.62 3.27 -4.91
CA PRO A 105 -22.62 2.86 -3.93
C PRO A 105 -22.37 1.34 -3.90
N LYS A 106 -23.42 0.52 -4.07
CA LYS A 106 -23.31 -0.94 -4.18
C LYS A 106 -22.57 -1.36 -5.46
N GLY A 107 -22.85 -0.69 -6.56
CA GLY A 107 -22.15 -0.89 -7.83
C GLY A 107 -20.66 -0.52 -7.74
N LEU A 108 -20.34 0.59 -7.07
CA LEU A 108 -18.95 0.98 -6.81
C LEU A 108 -18.22 -0.05 -5.94
N LEU A 109 -18.88 -0.55 -4.87
CA LEU A 109 -18.32 -1.61 -4.04
C LEU A 109 -18.01 -2.88 -4.84
N SER A 110 -18.81 -3.19 -5.88
CA SER A 110 -18.61 -4.39 -6.70
C SER A 110 -17.25 -4.41 -7.40
N ILE A 111 -16.71 -3.25 -7.77
CA ILE A 111 -15.36 -3.10 -8.33
C ILE A 111 -14.34 -3.51 -7.24
N PHE A 112 -14.38 -2.90 -6.06
CA PHE A 112 -13.40 -3.17 -5.00
C PHE A 112 -13.46 -4.58 -4.41
N SER A 113 -14.58 -5.29 -4.57
CA SER A 113 -14.76 -6.66 -4.06
C SER A 113 -14.28 -7.76 -5.02
N THR A 114 -13.91 -7.42 -6.26
CA THR A 114 -13.44 -8.38 -7.26
C THR A 114 -11.93 -8.26 -7.50
N PRO A 115 -11.19 -9.37 -7.67
CA PRO A 115 -9.79 -9.32 -8.07
C PRO A 115 -9.64 -8.57 -9.41
N HIS A 116 -8.77 -7.56 -9.44
CA HIS A 116 -8.46 -6.84 -10.67
C HIS A 116 -7.18 -7.35 -11.31
N ALA A 117 -7.22 -7.51 -12.62
CA ALA A 117 -6.01 -7.62 -13.44
C ALA A 117 -5.54 -6.20 -13.79
N TRP A 118 -4.33 -5.86 -13.35
CA TRP A 118 -3.72 -4.58 -13.69
C TRP A 118 -3.20 -4.63 -15.13
N THR A 119 -3.76 -3.81 -16.01
CA THR A 119 -3.39 -3.74 -17.45
C THR A 119 -2.19 -2.81 -17.72
N ALA A 120 -1.69 -2.13 -16.69
CA ALA A 120 -0.51 -1.29 -16.71
C ALA A 120 0.31 -1.51 -15.43
N GLN A 121 1.59 -1.13 -15.46
CA GLN A 121 2.47 -1.21 -14.29
C GLN A 121 1.90 -0.41 -13.11
N GLN A 122 1.86 -1.05 -11.94
CA GLN A 122 1.59 -0.40 -10.67
C GLN A 122 2.91 -0.23 -9.92
N TYR A 123 3.05 0.86 -9.17
CA TYR A 123 4.16 1.08 -8.26
C TYR A 123 3.61 1.42 -6.87
N LEU A 124 4.36 1.04 -5.82
CA LEU A 124 4.09 1.49 -4.47
C LEU A 124 4.81 2.83 -4.27
N PRO A 125 4.12 3.91 -3.88
CA PRO A 125 4.77 5.18 -3.62
C PRO A 125 5.78 5.02 -2.47
N GLU A 126 6.92 5.70 -2.59
CA GLU A 126 7.97 5.72 -1.57
C GLU A 126 7.92 7.05 -0.80
N GLU A 127 7.97 7.00 0.53
CA GLU A 127 8.07 8.17 1.40
C GLU A 127 9.45 8.28 2.04
N SER A 128 10.08 9.45 1.97
CA SER A 128 11.31 9.73 2.70
C SER A 128 11.02 10.13 4.15
N ILE A 129 11.42 9.27 5.10
CA ILE A 129 11.28 9.54 6.52
C ILE A 129 12.48 10.36 7.00
N THR A 130 12.22 11.41 7.77
CA THR A 130 13.26 12.23 8.40
C THR A 130 13.58 11.69 9.79
N ILE A 131 14.86 11.70 10.14
CA ILE A 131 15.33 11.37 11.49
C ILE A 131 15.01 12.53 12.43
N LYS A 132 14.47 12.23 13.62
CA LYS A 132 14.24 13.21 14.67
C LYS A 132 14.71 12.65 16.00
N ASP A 133 15.60 13.38 16.68
CA ASP A 133 16.12 13.01 17.98
C ASP A 133 16.71 11.58 18.03
N GLY A 134 17.48 11.20 16.99
CA GLY A 134 18.04 9.85 16.86
C GLY A 134 17.00 8.74 16.61
N LEU A 135 15.77 9.11 16.24
CA LEU A 135 14.66 8.17 16.04
C LEU A 135 14.08 8.27 14.63
N ILE A 136 13.70 7.11 14.10
CA ILE A 136 12.88 6.98 12.90
C ILE A 136 11.53 6.40 13.32
N VAL A 137 10.44 7.09 13.01
CA VAL A 137 9.07 6.64 13.26
C VAL A 137 8.37 6.43 11.93
N TRP A 138 7.92 5.20 11.67
CA TRP A 138 7.24 4.83 10.44
C TRP A 138 5.75 4.64 10.66
N ASP A 139 4.93 5.41 9.95
CA ASP A 139 3.47 5.27 9.93
C ASP A 139 3.02 4.37 8.77
N LEU A 140 2.55 3.17 9.12
CA LEU A 140 2.16 2.13 8.15
C LEU A 140 0.81 2.38 7.48
N ASP A 141 0.06 3.41 7.90
CA ASP A 141 -1.16 3.86 7.23
C ASP A 141 -0.90 4.82 6.07
N LYS A 142 0.30 5.41 5.99
CA LYS A 142 0.66 6.37 4.94
C LYS A 142 1.11 5.68 3.66
N VAL A 143 2.19 4.90 3.76
CA VAL A 143 2.77 4.18 2.62
C VAL A 143 3.33 2.83 3.04
N GLN A 144 3.33 1.88 2.10
CA GLN A 144 3.94 0.57 2.32
C GLN A 144 5.46 0.56 2.08
N THR A 145 5.99 1.56 1.37
CA THR A 145 7.41 1.69 1.04
C THR A 145 7.93 2.99 1.61
N ALA A 146 8.96 2.92 2.45
CA ALA A 146 9.62 4.11 2.99
C ALA A 146 11.13 4.04 2.81
N THR A 147 11.77 5.21 2.80
CA THR A 147 13.21 5.38 2.62
C THR A 147 13.79 6.32 3.67
N VAL A 148 15.05 6.11 4.04
CA VAL A 148 15.79 7.00 4.93
C VAL A 148 17.28 6.99 4.57
N THR A 149 17.93 8.15 4.67
CA THR A 149 19.38 8.27 4.65
C THR A 149 19.87 8.56 6.07
N LEU A 150 20.75 7.71 6.60
CA LEU A 150 21.28 7.83 7.95
C LEU A 150 22.36 8.91 8.00
N THR A 151 22.10 9.98 8.74
CA THR A 151 23.06 11.05 9.02
C THR A 151 23.73 10.90 10.39
N GLU A 152 23.16 10.07 11.25
CA GLU A 152 23.60 9.78 12.61
C GLU A 152 23.24 8.33 12.99
N ASP A 153 23.71 7.87 14.14
CA ASP A 153 23.25 6.60 14.73
C ASP A 153 21.80 6.75 15.17
N VAL A 154 20.94 5.81 14.78
CA VAL A 154 19.49 5.94 14.96
C VAL A 154 18.82 4.66 15.41
N THR A 155 17.70 4.80 16.09
CA THR A 155 16.78 3.70 16.37
C THR A 155 15.55 3.79 15.47
N LEU A 156 15.22 2.69 14.80
CA LEU A 156 13.93 2.51 14.16
C LEU A 156 12.91 2.10 15.22
N ALA A 157 12.01 3.02 15.58
CA ALA A 157 10.97 2.82 16.58
C ALA A 157 9.93 1.82 16.13
N SER A 158 9.19 1.23 17.07
CA SER A 158 7.97 0.47 16.76
C SER A 158 7.07 1.25 15.78
N PRO A 159 6.65 0.66 14.64
CA PRO A 159 5.81 1.35 13.67
C PRO A 159 4.44 1.73 14.24
N LEU A 160 3.89 2.84 13.75
CA LEU A 160 2.50 3.21 14.01
C LEU A 160 1.56 2.45 13.06
N ASN A 161 0.32 2.22 13.51
CA ASN A 161 -0.77 1.69 12.68
C ASN A 161 -0.48 0.33 12.02
N MET A 162 0.14 -0.58 12.76
CA MET A 162 0.42 -1.96 12.31
C MET A 162 -0.84 -2.71 11.87
N LYS A 163 -0.83 -3.23 10.63
CA LYS A 163 -1.90 -4.06 10.06
C LYS A 163 -1.44 -5.48 9.83
N ALA A 164 -2.08 -6.43 10.52
CA ALA A 164 -1.81 -7.85 10.35
C ALA A 164 -1.99 -8.27 8.87
N GLY A 165 -1.03 -9.05 8.35
CA GLY A 165 -0.97 -9.46 6.95
C GLY A 165 -0.32 -8.44 6.01
N GLY A 166 0.01 -7.24 6.51
CA GLY A 166 0.65 -6.21 5.72
C GLY A 166 2.09 -6.57 5.35
N LEU A 167 2.44 -6.34 4.07
CA LEU A 167 3.81 -6.39 3.58
C LEU A 167 4.34 -4.98 3.40
N TYR A 168 5.53 -4.74 3.93
CA TYR A 168 6.14 -3.42 3.98
C TYR A 168 7.60 -3.47 3.56
N THR A 169 8.08 -2.39 2.94
CA THR A 169 9.46 -2.26 2.47
C THR A 169 10.08 -1.00 3.06
N PHE A 170 11.26 -1.12 3.63
CA PHE A 170 12.01 -0.01 4.21
C PHE A 170 13.44 0.01 3.68
N ARG A 171 13.76 1.04 2.89
CA ARG A 171 15.05 1.25 2.26
C ARG A 171 15.90 2.16 3.16
N VAL A 172 17.08 1.68 3.56
CA VAL A 172 17.97 2.40 4.47
C VAL A 172 19.32 2.58 3.78
N LYS A 173 19.75 3.84 3.68
CA LYS A 173 21.01 4.23 3.04
C LYS A 173 21.94 4.90 4.05
N GLN A 174 23.23 4.61 3.97
CA GLN A 174 24.29 5.39 4.62
C GLN A 174 24.43 6.77 3.97
N ASP A 175 24.89 7.77 4.73
CA ASP A 175 25.33 9.04 4.18
C ASP A 175 26.60 8.90 3.32
N THR A 176 27.15 10.05 2.90
CA THR A 176 28.39 10.11 2.12
C THR A 176 29.65 9.75 2.92
N THR A 177 29.53 9.42 4.21
CA THR A 177 30.66 8.99 5.06
C THR A 177 30.58 7.50 5.37
N GLY A 178 29.39 6.99 5.65
CA GLY A 178 29.20 5.64 6.17
C GLY A 178 29.45 5.51 7.66
N GLY A 179 29.36 4.27 8.14
CA GLY A 179 29.62 3.92 9.54
C GLY A 179 28.49 4.23 10.53
N ARG A 180 27.30 4.63 10.07
CA ARG A 180 26.14 4.82 10.93
C ARG A 180 25.52 3.50 11.35
N THR A 181 25.05 3.44 12.58
CA THR A 181 24.40 2.28 13.16
C THR A 181 22.88 2.46 13.14
N LEU A 182 22.17 1.42 12.68
CA LEU A 182 20.72 1.33 12.79
C LEU A 182 20.36 0.32 13.88
N PHE A 183 19.74 0.80 14.94
CA PHE A 183 19.14 -0.03 15.98
C PHE A 183 17.66 -0.29 15.63
N PHE A 184 17.15 -1.44 16.07
CA PHE A 184 15.76 -1.81 15.90
C PHE A 184 15.09 -1.96 17.25
N ASP A 185 13.92 -1.33 17.41
CA ASP A 185 13.09 -1.51 18.60
C ASP A 185 12.49 -2.93 18.68
N ALA A 186 11.90 -3.27 19.83
CA ALA A 186 11.41 -4.60 20.16
C ALA A 186 10.34 -5.14 19.19
N ALA A 187 9.62 -4.29 18.44
CA ALA A 187 8.65 -4.76 17.44
C ALA A 187 9.28 -5.49 16.25
N TYR A 188 10.55 -5.23 15.93
CA TYR A 188 11.25 -5.86 14.82
C TYR A 188 11.88 -7.18 15.24
N LYS A 189 11.52 -8.26 14.54
CA LYS A 189 11.88 -9.64 14.90
C LYS A 189 12.50 -10.38 13.72
N GLY A 190 13.12 -11.51 14.04
CA GLY A 190 13.75 -12.41 13.08
C GLY A 190 15.24 -12.13 12.88
N ASN A 191 15.83 -12.78 11.89
CA ASN A 191 17.25 -12.61 11.54
C ASN A 191 17.40 -11.37 10.66
N ILE A 192 17.49 -10.20 11.30
CA ILE A 192 17.61 -8.91 10.62
C ILE A 192 19.04 -8.75 10.09
N PRO A 193 19.23 -8.54 8.77
CA PRO A 193 20.56 -8.31 8.21
C PRO A 193 21.18 -6.99 8.70
N ILE A 194 22.51 -7.00 8.88
CA ILE A 194 23.27 -5.83 9.31
C ILE A 194 23.37 -4.84 8.13
N LEU A 195 23.12 -3.55 8.41
CA LEU A 195 23.32 -2.46 7.46
C LEU A 195 24.81 -2.38 7.06
N PRO A 196 25.15 -2.39 5.76
CA PRO A 196 26.52 -2.16 5.32
C PRO A 196 27.02 -0.78 5.77
N THR A 197 28.30 -0.70 6.15
CA THR A 197 28.91 0.50 6.74
C THR A 197 29.62 1.40 5.73
N GLY A 198 29.73 1.00 4.47
CA GLY A 198 30.39 1.80 3.43
C GLY A 198 29.66 3.10 3.12
N GLU A 199 30.38 4.07 2.56
CA GLU A 199 29.79 5.30 2.03
C GLU A 199 28.65 4.98 1.05
N ASN A 200 27.52 5.67 1.18
CA ASN A 200 26.32 5.50 0.36
C ASN A 200 25.76 4.07 0.30
N ALA A 201 26.27 3.15 1.12
CA ALA A 201 25.85 1.76 1.11
C ALA A 201 24.41 1.63 1.59
N GLU A 202 23.72 0.61 1.10
CA GLU A 202 22.27 0.53 1.22
C GLU A 202 21.81 -0.89 1.51
N ILE A 203 20.68 -1.00 2.20
CA ILE A 203 19.95 -2.24 2.37
C ILE A 203 18.44 -2.00 2.31
N ILE A 204 17.72 -3.01 1.82
CA ILE A 204 16.26 -2.99 1.76
C ILE A 204 15.72 -4.03 2.75
N TYR A 205 15.02 -3.57 3.76
CA TYR A 205 14.30 -4.41 4.70
C TYR A 205 12.86 -4.64 4.23
N ARG A 206 12.49 -5.90 4.04
CA ARG A 206 11.10 -6.32 3.78
C ARG A 206 10.54 -6.93 5.05
N TRP A 207 9.32 -6.57 5.39
CA TRP A 207 8.67 -6.95 6.63
C TRP A 207 7.30 -7.56 6.38
N TYR A 208 6.98 -8.61 7.12
CA TYR A 208 5.61 -9.10 7.30
C TYR A 208 5.10 -8.63 8.66
N CYS A 209 3.97 -7.92 8.68
CA CYS A 209 3.35 -7.44 9.90
C CYS A 209 2.35 -8.46 10.44
N THR A 210 2.48 -8.84 11.71
CA THR A 210 1.52 -9.73 12.40
C THR A 210 0.41 -8.95 13.11
N GLY A 211 0.41 -7.61 13.02
CA GLY A 211 -0.42 -6.70 13.82
C GLY A 211 0.23 -6.26 15.12
N SER A 212 1.26 -6.97 15.59
CA SER A 212 2.00 -6.65 16.81
C SER A 212 3.53 -6.72 16.67
N ALA A 213 4.02 -7.30 15.57
CA ALA A 213 5.44 -7.43 15.29
C ALA A 213 5.70 -7.30 13.78
N MET A 214 6.91 -6.88 13.45
CA MET A 214 7.46 -6.83 12.09
C MET A 214 8.47 -7.97 11.94
N ILE A 215 8.13 -8.99 11.18
CA ILE A 215 9.02 -10.13 10.91
C ILE A 215 9.86 -9.83 9.68
N CYS A 216 11.19 -9.82 9.85
CA CYS A 216 12.11 -9.56 8.74
C CYS A 216 12.06 -10.70 7.71
N LEU A 217 11.78 -10.33 6.47
CA LEU A 217 11.81 -11.23 5.31
C LEU A 217 13.09 -11.06 4.48
N THR A 218 13.80 -9.93 4.62
CA THR A 218 15.11 -9.75 3.99
C THR A 218 16.08 -10.75 4.58
N LYS A 219 16.69 -11.55 3.72
CA LYS A 219 17.73 -12.49 4.13
C LYS A 219 19.10 -11.81 3.99
N PRO A 220 20.07 -12.13 4.86
CA PRO A 220 21.45 -11.74 4.63
C PRO A 220 21.89 -12.21 3.25
N GLU A 221 22.53 -11.35 2.47
CA GLU A 221 23.09 -11.78 1.19
C GLU A 221 24.27 -12.73 1.41
N TRP A 222 24.59 -13.51 0.37
CA TRP A 222 25.88 -14.20 0.33
C TRP A 222 26.99 -13.16 0.44
N SER A 223 27.90 -13.34 1.39
CA SER A 223 29.10 -12.50 1.51
C SER A 223 30.32 -13.39 1.66
N SER A 224 31.44 -12.99 1.09
CA SER A 224 32.65 -13.81 1.10
C SER A 224 33.92 -12.99 1.03
N SER A 225 35.01 -13.58 1.52
CA SER A 225 36.39 -13.13 1.33
C SER A 225 37.20 -14.29 0.75
N LEU A 226 37.48 -14.23 -0.55
CA LEU A 226 38.11 -15.33 -1.30
C LEU A 226 39.64 -15.23 -1.28
N GLY A 227 40.22 -15.54 -0.12
CA GLY A 227 41.66 -15.69 0.04
C GLY A 227 42.07 -17.16 0.20
N SER A 228 43.40 -17.39 0.26
CA SER A 228 43.98 -18.66 0.72
C SER A 228 43.54 -19.01 2.14
N THR A 229 43.27 -17.98 2.95
CA THR A 229 42.48 -18.02 4.17
C THR A 229 41.30 -17.07 3.99
N GLY A 230 40.08 -17.59 4.13
CA GLY A 230 38.88 -16.94 3.62
C GLY A 230 37.61 -17.48 4.25
N TRP A 231 36.49 -16.88 3.86
CA TRP A 231 35.18 -17.23 4.39
C TRP A 231 34.06 -16.96 3.40
N THR A 232 32.93 -17.63 3.62
CA THR A 232 31.63 -17.35 2.99
C THR A 232 30.56 -17.44 4.07
N ARG A 233 29.72 -16.40 4.17
CA ARG A 233 28.50 -16.41 4.97
C ARG A 233 27.31 -16.66 4.06
N THR A 234 26.44 -17.56 4.49
CA THR A 234 25.24 -17.93 3.76
C THR A 234 24.02 -17.15 4.27
N PRO A 235 22.96 -17.00 3.46
CA PRO A 235 21.73 -16.33 3.86
C PRO A 235 20.97 -16.97 5.03
N ASN A 236 21.26 -18.22 5.38
CA ASN A 236 20.65 -18.89 6.53
C ASN A 236 21.41 -18.62 7.85
N GLY A 237 22.48 -17.83 7.82
CA GLY A 237 23.27 -17.46 9.00
C GLY A 237 24.49 -18.33 9.24
N LEU A 238 24.68 -19.44 8.50
CA LEU A 238 25.90 -20.23 8.59
C LEU A 238 27.09 -19.45 8.01
N ILE A 239 28.25 -19.70 8.58
CA ILE A 239 29.53 -19.18 8.15
C ILE A 239 30.43 -20.37 7.88
N LEU A 240 31.01 -20.42 6.68
CA LEU A 240 32.02 -21.36 6.26
C LEU A 240 33.34 -20.60 6.22
N GLN A 241 34.38 -21.11 6.87
CA GLN A 241 35.71 -20.51 6.85
C GLN A 241 36.74 -21.58 6.47
N TRP A 242 37.80 -21.18 5.78
CA TRP A 242 38.89 -22.06 5.39
C TRP A 242 40.22 -21.35 5.49
N GLY A 243 41.29 -22.14 5.54
CA GLY A 243 42.62 -21.58 5.48
C GLY A 243 43.71 -22.61 5.32
N VAL A 244 44.93 -22.09 5.34
CA VAL A 244 46.17 -22.85 5.24
C VAL A 244 47.07 -22.50 6.42
N GLY A 245 47.95 -23.41 6.79
CA GLY A 245 49.02 -23.14 7.74
C GLY A 245 50.18 -24.11 7.58
N THR A 246 51.17 -23.98 8.45
CA THR A 246 52.39 -24.80 8.43
C THR A 246 52.48 -25.62 9.72
N ILE A 247 52.76 -26.90 9.57
CA ILE A 247 53.13 -27.82 10.64
C ILE A 247 54.66 -27.87 10.66
N ASP A 248 55.25 -27.73 11.85
CA ASP A 248 56.68 -27.91 12.05
C ASP A 248 56.89 -28.71 13.34
N LEU A 249 57.18 -30.00 13.22
CA LEU A 249 57.43 -30.93 14.33
C LEU A 249 58.93 -31.15 14.58
N SER A 250 59.79 -30.23 14.17
CA SER A 250 61.24 -30.36 14.37
C SER A 250 61.59 -30.62 15.84
N ASN A 251 62.19 -31.77 16.12
CA ASN A 251 62.51 -32.28 17.45
C ASN A 251 61.31 -32.40 18.43
N GLN A 252 60.07 -32.52 17.94
CA GLN A 252 58.87 -32.67 18.78
C GLN A 252 57.98 -33.82 18.31
N ALA A 253 57.44 -34.60 19.26
CA ALA A 253 56.48 -35.67 18.95
C ALA A 253 55.08 -35.12 18.59
N TYR A 254 54.76 -33.92 19.07
CA TYR A 254 53.51 -33.22 18.77
C TYR A 254 53.69 -31.71 18.84
N LYS A 255 52.82 -30.96 18.16
CA LYS A 255 52.74 -29.51 18.26
C LYS A 255 51.29 -29.04 18.28
N THR A 256 51.02 -28.09 19.17
CA THR A 256 49.77 -27.33 19.15
C THR A 256 49.98 -26.09 18.30
N ILE A 257 49.08 -25.86 17.35
CA ILE A 257 49.13 -24.74 16.40
C ILE A 257 47.86 -23.89 16.58
N PRO A 258 47.96 -22.57 16.77
CA PRO A 258 46.81 -21.70 16.80
C PRO A 258 46.30 -21.42 15.37
N VAL A 259 44.99 -21.50 15.17
CA VAL A 259 44.29 -21.07 13.95
C VAL A 259 43.38 -19.91 14.31
N VAL A 260 43.56 -18.79 13.63
CA VAL A 260 42.70 -17.60 13.77
C VAL A 260 41.68 -17.62 12.63
N PHE A 261 40.40 -17.49 12.97
CA PHE A 261 39.36 -17.41 11.96
C PHE A 261 39.33 -16.01 11.32
N PRO A 262 39.18 -15.90 9.98
CA PRO A 262 39.01 -14.63 9.28
C PRO A 262 37.95 -13.70 9.89
N ILE A 263 36.85 -14.28 10.36
CA ILE A 263 35.80 -13.59 11.12
C ILE A 263 35.39 -14.44 12.32
N ALA A 264 34.95 -13.81 13.40
CA ALA A 264 34.42 -14.56 14.55
C ALA A 264 33.07 -15.22 14.20
N PHE A 265 32.84 -16.43 14.70
CA PHE A 265 31.50 -17.03 14.75
C PHE A 265 30.68 -16.33 15.84
N PRO A 266 29.61 -15.59 15.49
CA PRO A 266 28.83 -14.82 16.45
C PRO A 266 28.29 -15.63 17.64
N THR A 267 27.95 -16.91 17.41
CA THR A 267 27.36 -17.78 18.43
C THR A 267 28.27 -18.95 18.76
N ALA A 268 28.63 -19.77 17.77
CA ALA A 268 29.38 -21.00 17.99
C ALA A 268 30.06 -21.55 16.74
N LEU A 269 31.24 -22.15 16.94
CA LEU A 269 31.81 -23.12 16.02
C LEU A 269 31.03 -24.44 16.12
N ILE A 270 30.51 -24.96 15.01
CA ILE A 270 29.82 -26.26 14.96
C ILE A 270 30.81 -27.39 14.72
N SER A 271 31.68 -27.24 13.71
CA SER A 271 32.61 -28.29 13.30
C SER A 271 33.86 -27.68 12.68
N PHE A 272 34.97 -28.38 12.87
CA PHE A 272 36.27 -28.01 12.35
C PHE A 272 36.99 -29.27 11.89
N PHE A 273 37.62 -29.21 10.73
CA PHE A 273 38.54 -30.24 10.28
C PHE A 273 39.83 -29.63 9.74
N ALA A 274 40.95 -30.28 10.02
CA ALA A 274 42.24 -29.96 9.45
C ALA A 274 42.86 -31.22 8.84
N ILE A 275 43.52 -31.05 7.70
CA ILE A 275 44.17 -32.13 6.96
C ILE A 275 45.59 -31.68 6.67
N ALA A 276 46.56 -32.49 7.09
CA ALA A 276 47.96 -32.31 6.73
C ALA A 276 48.16 -32.64 5.24
N ILE A 277 49.00 -31.86 4.57
CA ILE A 277 49.42 -32.06 3.19
C ILE A 277 50.90 -32.37 3.23
N GLU A 278 51.20 -33.66 3.16
CA GLU A 278 52.54 -34.19 3.33
C GLU A 278 53.19 -34.53 1.98
N PRO A 279 54.52 -34.37 1.84
CA PRO A 279 55.24 -34.70 0.62
C PRO A 279 55.61 -36.20 0.48
N GLY A 280 55.15 -37.12 1.34
CA GLY A 280 55.58 -38.53 1.29
C GLY A 280 55.07 -39.45 2.40
N THR A 281 55.91 -40.43 2.77
CA THR A 281 55.65 -41.66 3.59
C THR A 281 55.47 -41.43 5.11
N ILE A 282 54.81 -40.36 5.54
CA ILE A 282 54.52 -40.10 6.95
C ILE A 282 52.99 -40.09 7.13
N ILE A 283 52.53 -40.38 8.34
CA ILE A 283 51.12 -40.28 8.72
C ILE A 283 51.07 -39.30 9.89
N VAL A 284 50.54 -38.10 9.68
CA VAL A 284 50.29 -37.15 10.76
C VAL A 284 48.80 -37.15 11.10
N GLN A 285 48.48 -37.35 12.38
CA GLN A 285 47.11 -37.21 12.87
C GLN A 285 46.90 -35.82 13.48
N GLY A 286 45.83 -35.15 13.04
CA GLY A 286 45.45 -33.82 13.48
C GLY A 286 44.06 -33.82 14.10
N GLY A 287 43.90 -33.17 15.25
CA GLY A 287 42.62 -33.01 15.92
C GLY A 287 42.41 -31.62 16.50
N LEU A 288 41.15 -31.23 16.65
CA LEU A 288 40.77 -30.02 17.39
C LEU A 288 41.11 -30.22 18.87
N PHE A 289 41.89 -29.32 19.45
CA PHE A 289 42.29 -29.37 20.86
C PHE A 289 41.44 -28.44 21.73
N SER A 290 41.24 -27.19 21.28
CA SER A 290 40.35 -26.23 21.92
C SER A 290 39.78 -25.27 20.87
N ALA A 291 38.64 -24.62 21.16
CA ALA A 291 38.01 -23.67 20.24
C ALA A 291 37.37 -22.50 20.97
N SER A 292 37.28 -21.38 20.27
CA SER A 292 36.59 -20.14 20.64
C SER A 292 35.84 -19.59 19.43
N SER A 293 35.09 -18.49 19.60
CA SER A 293 34.42 -17.82 18.49
C SER A 293 35.39 -17.23 17.46
N SER A 294 36.61 -16.84 17.85
CA SER A 294 37.59 -16.16 16.99
C SER A 294 38.72 -17.07 16.46
N GLY A 295 38.78 -18.33 16.91
CA GLY A 295 39.84 -19.25 16.50
C GLY A 295 39.83 -20.55 17.30
N CYS A 296 40.77 -21.43 16.99
CA CYS A 296 40.95 -22.71 17.66
C CYS A 296 42.43 -23.07 17.81
N GLU A 297 42.71 -24.04 18.68
CA GLU A 297 43.99 -24.72 18.73
C GLU A 297 43.84 -26.11 18.14
N ILE A 298 44.74 -26.45 17.22
CA ILE A 298 44.81 -27.77 16.61
C ILE A 298 46.08 -28.47 17.07
N LYS A 299 46.01 -29.77 17.32
CA LYS A 299 47.17 -30.57 17.71
C LYS A 299 47.49 -31.58 16.61
N PHE A 300 48.72 -31.53 16.11
CA PHE A 300 49.25 -32.54 15.22
C PHE A 300 50.30 -33.38 15.95
N SER A 301 50.29 -34.69 15.72
CA SER A 301 51.29 -35.63 16.23
C SER A 301 51.82 -36.51 15.09
N ASP A 302 53.13 -36.79 15.15
CA ASP A 302 53.72 -37.85 14.35
C ASP A 302 53.22 -39.20 14.87
N VAL A 303 52.79 -40.09 13.98
CA VAL A 303 52.34 -41.44 14.33
C VAL A 303 53.53 -42.41 14.41
N ASP A 304 54.69 -42.04 13.86
CA ASP A 304 55.95 -42.77 14.04
C ASP A 304 56.60 -42.43 15.38
N VAL A 305 57.02 -43.47 16.12
CA VAL A 305 57.62 -43.37 17.47
C VAL A 305 59.01 -42.70 17.53
N ASN A 306 59.55 -42.25 16.40
CA ASN A 306 60.86 -41.62 16.32
C ASN A 306 60.71 -40.15 15.89
N PRO A 307 61.22 -39.17 16.66
CA PRO A 307 61.11 -37.76 16.29
C PRO A 307 61.84 -37.50 14.97
N LYS A 308 61.08 -37.31 13.90
CA LYS A 308 61.59 -36.93 12.58
C LYS A 308 61.43 -35.42 12.40
N ASN A 309 62.49 -34.77 11.92
CA ASN A 309 62.44 -33.35 11.57
C ASN A 309 61.68 -33.20 10.25
N PHE A 310 60.41 -32.80 10.32
CA PHE A 310 59.64 -32.49 9.13
C PHE A 310 58.82 -31.20 9.29
N THR A 311 58.61 -30.56 8.15
CA THR A 311 57.74 -29.40 7.98
C THR A 311 56.81 -29.70 6.82
N CYS A 312 55.51 -29.55 7.03
CA CYS A 312 54.52 -29.69 5.97
C CYS A 312 53.43 -28.61 6.10
N THR A 313 52.53 -28.54 5.12
CA THR A 313 51.41 -27.59 5.19
C THR A 313 50.15 -28.32 5.66
N PHE A 314 49.19 -27.59 6.20
CA PHE A 314 47.85 -28.12 6.43
C PHE A 314 46.81 -27.20 5.82
N ARG A 315 45.67 -27.78 5.48
CA ARG A 315 44.44 -27.06 5.15
C ARG A 315 43.43 -27.29 6.24
N TRP A 316 42.62 -26.29 6.51
CA TRP A 316 41.53 -26.41 7.46
C TRP A 316 40.25 -25.81 6.92
N PHE A 317 39.15 -26.28 7.47
CA PHE A 317 37.82 -25.77 7.21
C PHE A 317 37.02 -25.79 8.50
N ALA A 318 36.18 -24.78 8.67
CA ALA A 318 35.32 -24.58 9.82
C ALA A 318 33.91 -24.19 9.37
N ILE A 319 32.91 -24.64 10.11
CA ILE A 319 31.52 -24.20 9.96
C ILE A 319 30.94 -23.81 11.32
N GLY A 320 30.16 -22.74 11.34
CA GLY A 320 29.54 -22.20 12.54
C GLY A 320 28.50 -21.13 12.21
N TYR A 321 28.03 -20.39 13.20
CA TYR A 321 27.06 -19.29 13.07
C TYR A 321 27.17 -18.31 14.24
#